data_AF-A0AA43M403-F1
#
_entry.id   AF-A0AA43M403-F1
#
_cell.length_a   1.000
_cell.length_b   1.000
_cell.length_c   1.000
_cell.angle_alpha   90.00
_cell.angle_beta   90.00
_cell.angle_gamma   90.00
#
_symmetry.space_group_name_H-M   'P 1'
#
loop_
_entity.id
_entity.type
_entity.pdbx_description
1 polymer ?
#
loop_
_entity_poly.entity_id
_entity_poly.type
_entity_poly.pdbx_seq_one_letter_code
_entity_poly.pdbx_strand_id
1 'polypeptide(L)' 'MERNYTVSQIAHRLSVHSRSRLVSEDAVYGWVRQGKLQVERIPGNIRGVGKYPYWVQESHLKDVLTEMGYDFDRLFPDND' A
#
# COMPACT_ATOMS: atom_id res chain seq x y z
N MET A 1 -6.85 -14.29 -9.53
CA MET A 1 -5.90 -14.35 -8.40
C MET A 1 -6.01 -13.02 -7.68
N GLU A 2 -6.24 -13.02 -6.37
CA GLU A 2 -6.27 -11.77 -5.60
C GLU A 2 -4.85 -11.19 -5.53
N ARG A 3 -4.68 -9.93 -5.96
CA ARG A 3 -3.41 -9.22 -5.91
C ARG A 3 -3.20 -8.64 -4.51
N ASN A 4 -1.96 -8.68 -4.05
CA ASN A 4 -1.55 -8.12 -2.76
C ASN A 4 -0.39 -7.13 -2.98
N TYR A 5 -0.36 -6.07 -2.17
CA TYR A 5 0.72 -5.09 -2.17
C TYR A 5 1.43 -5.06 -0.82
N THR A 6 2.74 -4.82 -0.84
CA THR A 6 3.49 -4.52 0.39
C THR A 6 3.33 -3.05 0.78
N VAL A 7 3.55 -2.76 2.06
CA VAL A 7 3.62 -1.38 2.57
C VAL A 7 4.63 -0.53 1.78
N SER A 8 5.76 -1.12 1.38
CA SER A 8 6.78 -0.48 0.56
C SER A 8 6.28 -0.12 -0.83
N GLN A 9 5.59 -1.06 -1.51
CA GLN A 9 5.01 -0.82 -2.83
C GLN A 9 3.95 0.28 -2.80
N ILE A 10 3.11 0.30 -1.77
CA ILE A 10 2.08 1.32 -1.58
C ILE A 10 2.72 2.70 -1.40
N ALA A 11 3.67 2.81 -0.47
CA ALA A 11 4.39 4.06 -0.21
C ALA A 11 5.09 4.60 -1.46
N HIS A 12 5.75 3.71 -2.21
CA HIS A 12 6.43 4.07 -3.45
C HIS A 12 5.45 4.60 -4.51
N ARG A 13 4.35 3.87 -4.79
CA ARG A 13 3.36 4.30 -5.80
C ARG A 13 2.67 5.61 -5.42
N LEU A 14 2.31 5.77 -4.14
CA LEU A 14 1.76 7.04 -3.65
C LEU A 14 2.75 8.19 -3.80
N SER A 15 4.04 7.95 -3.54
CA SER A 15 5.09 8.96 -3.71
C SER A 15 5.31 9.36 -5.16
N VAL A 16 5.39 8.39 -6.08
CA VAL A 16 5.65 8.65 -7.51
C VAL A 16 4.54 9.50 -8.14
N HIS A 17 3.30 9.27 -7.73
CA HIS A 17 2.14 9.98 -8.30
C HIS A 17 1.75 11.24 -7.52
N SER A 18 2.41 11.51 -6.39
CA SER A 18 2.22 12.73 -5.60
C SER A 18 3.20 13.80 -6.05
N ARG A 19 2.68 14.88 -6.65
CA ARG A 19 3.51 15.98 -7.19
C ARG A 19 4.24 16.81 -6.13
N SER A 20 3.85 16.72 -4.86
CA SER A 20 4.34 17.61 -3.79
C SER A 20 4.65 16.92 -2.47
N ARG A 21 4.33 15.63 -2.31
CA ARG A 21 4.44 14.94 -1.03
C ARG A 21 5.00 13.53 -1.19
N LEU A 22 6.20 13.31 -0.65
CA LEU A 22 6.76 11.98 -0.50
C LEU A 22 5.98 11.23 0.59
N VAL A 23 5.46 10.06 0.26
CA VAL A 23 4.75 9.16 1.18
C VAL A 23 5.71 8.06 1.61
N SER A 24 6.15 8.11 2.87
CA SER A 24 7.06 7.11 3.43
C SER A 24 6.34 5.84 3.84
N GLU A 25 7.09 4.74 3.99
CA GLU A 25 6.59 3.48 4.56
C GLU A 25 6.01 3.69 5.98
N ASP A 26 6.59 4.60 6.77
CA ASP A 26 6.09 4.97 8.10
C ASP A 26 4.68 5.60 8.04
N ALA A 27 4.39 6.40 7.01
CA ALA A 27 3.08 7.02 6.84
C ALA A 27 2.00 5.96 6.55
N VAL A 28 2.30 5.02 5.65
CA VAL A 28 1.39 3.91 5.31
C VAL A 28 1.23 2.97 6.50
N TYR A 29 2.33 2.64 7.19
CA TYR A 29 2.26 1.84 8.42
C TYR A 29 1.46 2.53 9.53
N GLY A 30 1.44 3.86 9.58
CA GLY A 30 0.55 4.62 10.45
C GLY A 30 -0.92 4.26 10.25
N TRP A 31 -1.37 4.00 9.02
CA TRP A 31 -2.75 3.59 8.73
C TRP A 31 -3.05 2.19 9.25
N VAL A 32 -2.07 1.28 9.16
CA VAL A 32 -2.14 -0.06 9.76
C VAL A 32 -2.29 0.04 11.27
N ARG A 33 -1.45 0.84 11.93
CA ARG A 33 -1.51 1.05 13.39
C ARG A 33 -2.82 1.68 13.87
N GLN A 34 -3.46 2.49 13.03
CA GLN A 34 -4.76 3.11 13.30
C GLN A 34 -5.93 2.15 13.03
N GLY A 35 -5.69 0.95 12.50
CA GLY A 35 -6.73 0.00 12.13
C GLY A 35 -7.51 0.38 10.86
N LYS A 36 -7.05 1.38 10.10
CA LYS A 36 -7.67 1.80 8.84
C LYS A 36 -7.33 0.86 7.69
N LEU A 37 -6.13 0.28 7.74
CA LEU A 37 -5.64 -0.64 6.73
C LEU A 37 -5.48 -2.02 7.36
N GLN A 38 -6.31 -2.96 6.92
CA GLN A 38 -6.20 -4.36 7.30
C GLN A 38 -5.05 -5.01 6.54
N VAL A 39 -4.23 -5.76 7.26
CA VAL A 39 -3.02 -6.35 6.71
C VAL A 39 -2.77 -7.75 7.23
N GLU A 40 -2.11 -8.56 6.42
CA GLU A 40 -1.61 -9.87 6.80
C GLU A 40 -0.09 -9.83 6.97
N ARG A 41 0.43 -10.43 8.04
CA ARG A 41 1.87 -10.48 8.25
C ARG A 41 2.52 -11.47 7.30
N ILE A 42 3.56 -11.03 6.60
CA ILE A 42 4.35 -11.89 5.73
C ILE A 42 5.20 -12.84 6.59
N PRO A 43 5.04 -14.16 6.48
CA PRO A 43 5.88 -15.10 7.21
C PRO A 43 7.28 -15.19 6.60
N GLY A 44 8.28 -15.40 7.45
CA GLY A 44 9.68 -15.57 7.03
C GLY A 44 10.41 -14.27 6.71
N ASN A 45 11.64 -14.38 6.20
CA ASN A 45 12.51 -13.25 5.88
C ASN A 45 12.60 -13.10 4.35
N ILE A 46 11.51 -12.64 3.75
CA ILE A 46 11.40 -12.47 2.29
C ILE A 46 12.10 -11.17 1.90
N ARG A 47 13.02 -11.23 0.92
CA ARG A 47 13.66 -10.03 0.38
C ARG A 47 12.67 -9.22 -0.46
N GLY A 48 12.76 -7.90 -0.40
CA GLY A 48 11.96 -6.99 -1.24
C GLY A 48 10.63 -6.54 -0.64
N VAL A 49 10.34 -6.89 0.63
CA VAL A 49 9.08 -6.49 1.30
C VAL A 49 9.13 -5.13 2.00
N GLY A 50 10.31 -4.50 2.06
CA GLY A 50 10.54 -3.22 2.73
C GLY A 50 10.72 -3.34 4.25
N LYS A 51 10.56 -2.21 4.95
CA LYS A 51 10.72 -2.10 6.41
C LYS A 51 9.62 -2.85 7.17
N TYR A 52 8.41 -2.89 6.60
CA TYR A 52 7.23 -3.47 7.23
C TYR A 52 6.73 -4.68 6.44
N PRO A 53 6.91 -5.92 6.95
CA PRO A 53 6.58 -7.14 6.23
C PRO A 53 5.09 -7.46 6.35
N TYR A 54 4.25 -6.67 5.68
CA TYR A 54 2.80 -6.84 5.64
C TYR A 54 2.27 -6.84 4.20
N TRP A 55 1.37 -7.78 3.92
CA TRP A 55 0.52 -7.81 2.73
C TRP A 55 -0.76 -7.04 2.97
N VAL A 56 -1.18 -6.31 1.95
CA VAL A 56 -2.45 -5.60 1.89
C VAL A 56 -3.21 -6.09 0.67
N GLN A 57 -4.45 -6.54 0.86
CA GLN A 57 -5.30 -6.97 -0.24
C GLN A 57 -5.65 -5.79 -1.14
N GLU A 58 -5.59 -6.00 -2.46
CA GLU A 58 -5.85 -4.96 -3.45
C GLU A 58 -7.27 -4.38 -3.34
N SER A 59 -8.29 -5.22 -3.20
CA SER A 59 -9.69 -4.80 -3.05
C SER A 59 -9.86 -3.85 -1.86
N HIS A 60 -9.34 -4.26 -0.70
CA HIS A 60 -9.38 -3.44 0.51
C HIS A 60 -8.58 -2.14 0.36
N LEU A 61 -7.39 -2.20 -0.25
CA LEU A 61 -6.57 -1.02 -0.50
C LEU A 61 -7.29 -0.04 -1.44
N LYS A 62 -7.98 -0.54 -2.47
CA LYS A 62 -8.76 0.27 -3.41
C LYS A 62 -9.87 1.03 -2.69
N ASP A 63 -10.62 0.36 -1.82
CA ASP A 63 -11.68 1.00 -1.03
C ASP A 63 -11.11 2.10 -0.12
N VAL A 64 -10.07 1.79 0.66
CA VAL A 64 -9.43 2.75 1.57
C VAL A 64 -8.86 3.96 0.83
N LEU A 65 -8.18 3.75 -0.29
CA LEU A 65 -7.60 4.85 -1.06
C LEU A 65 -8.68 5.71 -1.72
N THR A 66 -9.77 5.11 -2.21
CA THR A 66 -10.91 5.82 -2.79
C THR A 66 -11.61 6.69 -1.73
N GLU A 67 -11.83 6.16 -0.53
CA GLU A 67 -12.38 6.92 0.61
C GLU A 67 -11.48 8.11 1.02
N MET A 68 -10.16 7.95 0.88
CA MET A 68 -9.18 9.01 1.12
C MET A 68 -9.08 10.03 -0.03
N GLY A 69 -9.85 9.85 -1.11
CA GLY A 69 -9.88 10.73 -2.27
C GLY A 69 -8.77 10.50 -3.30
N TYR A 70 -8.09 9.35 -3.23
CA TYR A 70 -7.12 8.95 -4.23
C TYR A 70 -7.78 8.18 -5.38
N ASP A 71 -7.28 8.40 -6.59
CA ASP A 71 -7.65 7.63 -7.77
C ASP A 71 -6.80 6.34 -7.82
N PHE A 72 -7.38 5.23 -7.35
CA PHE A 72 -6.68 3.95 -7.27
C PHE A 72 -6.17 3.49 -8.64
N ASP A 73 -7.01 3.54 -9.67
CA ASP A 73 -6.70 2.98 -11.00
C ASP A 73 -5.55 3.77 -11.66
N ARG A 74 -5.42 5.07 -11.34
CA ARG A 74 -4.28 5.88 -11.75
C ARG A 74 -2.98 5.55 -11.00
N LEU A 75 -3.07 5.19 -9.72
CA LEU A 75 -1.92 4.88 -8.86
C LEU A 75 -1.44 3.43 -9.02
N PHE A 76 -2.38 2.53 -9.29
CA PHE A 76 -2.21 1.10 -9.40
C PHE A 76 -2.81 0.60 -10.72
N PRO A 77 -2.26 1.02 -11.89
CA PRO A 77 -2.75 0.52 -13.16
C PRO A 77 -2.56 -0.99 -13.25
N ASP A 78 -3.57 -1.68 -13.76
CA ASP A 78 -3.47 -3.06 -14.23
C ASP A 78 -2.50 -3.11 -15.41
N ASN A 79 -1.21 -3.19 -15.13
CA ASN A 79 -0.24 -3.66 -16.10
C ASN A 79 -0.35 -5.19 -16.10
N ASP A 80 -1.14 -5.71 -17.04
CA ASP A 80 -1.11 -7.11 -17.45
C ASP A 80 0.28 -7.46 -18.03
#